data_AF-A0AAD6JEQ2-F1
#
_entry.id   AF-A0AAD6JEQ2-F1
#
_cell.length_a   1.000
_cell.length_b   1.000
_cell.length_c   1.000
_cell.angle_alpha   90.00
_cell.angle_beta   90.00
_cell.angle_gamma   90.00
#
_symmetry.space_group_name_H-M   'P 1'
#
loop_
_entity.id
_entity.type
_entity.pdbx_description
1 polymer ?
#
loop_
_entity_poly.entity_id
_entity_poly.type
_entity_poly.pdbx_seq_one_letter_code
_entity_poly.pdbx_strand_id
1 'polypeptide(L)'
;MGGAQALVAFKDTKGVMTAKTYNISTSTPYSVVQSKLAFDVWDTRAEEESGVMRIFAKIKVPPELAATGTLNQVWQVGSSVDAAKGELTIHEMGAPNLKSKGYFGFERRKNC
;
A
#
# COMPACT_ATOMS: atom_id res chain seq x y z
N MET A 1 11.59 4.95 6.87
CA MET A 1 11.26 3.91 5.88
C MET A 1 12.19 4.14 4.70
N GLY A 2 12.97 3.14 4.30
CA GLY A 2 13.96 3.26 3.21
C GLY A 2 13.36 3.09 1.80
N GLY A 3 12.03 3.07 1.71
CA GLY A 3 11.28 2.65 0.53
C GLY A 3 10.29 1.53 0.88
N ALA A 4 9.25 1.40 0.06
CA ALA A 4 8.24 0.35 0.17
C ALA A 4 7.48 0.19 -1.16
N GLN A 5 7.06 -1.04 -1.44
CA GLN A 5 6.05 -1.34 -2.45
C GLN A 5 4.67 -1.26 -1.80
N ALA A 6 3.82 -0.36 -2.27
CA ALA A 6 2.59 0.04 -1.61
C ALA A 6 1.39 -0.05 -2.55
N LEU A 7 0.27 -0.51 -2.00
CA LEU A 7 -1.07 -0.32 -2.54
C LEU A 7 -1.73 0.78 -1.72
N VAL A 8 -2.13 1.87 -2.37
CA VAL A 8 -2.70 3.03 -1.69
C VAL A 8 -4.07 3.33 -2.24
N ALA A 9 -5.05 3.53 -1.35
CA ALA A 9 -6.36 4.02 -1.71
C ALA A 9 -6.56 5.46 -1.27
N PHE A 10 -7.16 6.26 -2.14
CA PHE A 10 -7.43 7.68 -1.91
C PHE A 10 -8.56 8.18 -2.81
N LYS A 11 -9.12 9.35 -2.47
CA LYS A 11 -10.05 10.06 -3.36
C LYS A 11 -9.27 10.82 -4.42
N ASP A 12 -9.58 10.56 -5.69
CA ASP A 12 -9.00 11.33 -6.78
C ASP A 12 -9.58 12.76 -6.84
N THR A 13 -9.14 13.56 -7.81
CA THR A 13 -9.63 14.94 -8.01
C THR A 13 -11.12 15.02 -8.35
N LYS A 14 -11.76 13.90 -8.71
CA LYS A 14 -13.20 13.80 -8.95
C LYS A 14 -13.96 13.32 -7.72
N GLY A 15 -13.27 13.10 -6.60
CA GLY A 15 -13.83 12.58 -5.36
C GLY A 15 -14.12 11.07 -5.39
N VAL A 16 -13.65 10.35 -6.42
CA VAL A 16 -13.89 8.91 -6.56
C VAL A 16 -12.80 8.15 -5.81
N MET A 17 -13.20 7.16 -4.99
CA MET A 17 -12.23 6.27 -4.35
C MET A 17 -11.53 5.40 -5.39
N THR A 18 -10.20 5.49 -5.40
CA THR A 18 -9.34 4.70 -6.29
C THR A 18 -8.27 3.98 -5.50
N ALA A 19 -7.76 2.86 -6.02
CA ALA A 19 -6.61 2.14 -5.49
C ALA A 19 -5.51 2.11 -6.56
N LYS A 20 -4.29 2.47 -6.19
CA LYS A 20 -3.13 2.51 -7.09
C LYS A 20 -1.89 1.91 -6.45
N THR A 21 -0.97 1.45 -7.28
CA THR A 21 0.29 0.84 -6.83
C THR A 21 1.46 1.81 -6.97
N TYR A 22 2.38 1.74 -6.01
CA TYR A 22 3.54 2.61 -5.93
C TYR A 22 4.76 1.82 -5.47
N ASN A 23 5.89 2.03 -6.14
CA ASN A 23 7.20 1.56 -5.71
C ASN A 23 7.99 2.76 -5.19
N ILE A 24 7.83 3.04 -3.89
CA ILE A 24 8.42 4.20 -3.22
C ILE A 24 9.87 3.86 -2.90
N SER A 25 10.81 4.72 -3.32
CA SER A 25 12.23 4.57 -3.03
C SER A 25 12.80 5.86 -2.44
N THR A 26 13.86 5.73 -1.63
CA THR A 26 14.60 6.91 -1.14
C THR A 26 15.36 7.66 -2.23
N SER A 27 15.48 7.09 -3.43
CA SER A 27 16.13 7.72 -4.58
C SER A 27 15.27 8.80 -5.23
N THR A 28 13.96 8.82 -4.96
CA THR A 28 13.01 9.84 -5.41
C THR A 28 12.27 10.43 -4.20
N PRO A 29 12.98 11.12 -3.30
CA PRO A 29 12.45 11.47 -1.97
C PRO A 29 11.29 12.47 -2.00
N TYR A 30 11.04 13.12 -3.14
CA TYR A 30 10.02 14.18 -3.30
C TYR A 30 8.92 13.84 -4.31
N SER A 31 8.89 12.62 -4.87
CA SER A 31 7.85 12.23 -5.81
C SER A 31 7.25 10.87 -5.48
N VAL A 32 5.92 10.82 -5.44
CA VAL A 32 5.15 9.58 -5.26
C VAL A 32 4.56 9.22 -6.63
N VAL A 33 5.35 8.54 -7.43
CA VAL A 33 5.00 8.19 -8.81
C VAL A 33 4.39 6.79 -8.88
N GLN A 34 3.23 6.68 -9.50
CA GLN A 34 2.55 5.41 -9.72
C GLN A 34 3.48 4.46 -10.50
N SER A 35 3.58 3.22 -10.05
CA SER A 35 4.45 2.20 -10.64
C SER A 35 3.96 0.80 -10.33
N LYS A 36 4.37 -0.18 -11.14
CA LYS A 36 4.06 -1.59 -10.89
C LYS A 36 4.86 -2.09 -9.69
N LEU A 37 4.28 -3.04 -8.94
CA LEU A 37 4.98 -3.73 -7.87
C LEU A 37 5.82 -4.88 -8.44
N ALA A 38 6.71 -5.46 -7.64
CA ALA A 38 7.51 -6.61 -8.05
C ALA A 38 6.68 -7.90 -8.18
N PHE A 39 5.45 -7.89 -7.69
CA PHE A 39 4.50 -9.00 -7.74
C PHE A 39 3.20 -8.56 -8.40
N ASP A 40 2.50 -9.54 -8.98
CA ASP A 40 1.24 -9.32 -9.64
C ASP A 40 0.16 -8.92 -8.61
N VAL A 41 -0.57 -7.86 -8.94
CA VAL A 41 -1.74 -7.40 -8.19
C VAL A 41 -2.88 -7.22 -9.17
N TRP A 42 -4.03 -7.81 -8.87
CA TRP A 42 -5.23 -7.75 -9.70
C TRP A 42 -6.49 -7.62 -8.85
N ASP A 43 -7.63 -7.41 -9.52
CA ASP A 43 -8.93 -7.18 -8.90
C ASP A 43 -8.89 -6.08 -7.83
N THR A 44 -8.15 -4.99 -8.12
CA THR A 44 -8.01 -3.86 -7.18
C THR A 44 -9.24 -2.98 -7.18
N ARG A 45 -9.81 -2.73 -6.01
CA ARG A 45 -10.93 -1.83 -5.79
C ARG A 45 -10.71 -1.05 -4.49
N ALA A 46 -11.12 0.21 -4.49
CA ALA A 46 -11.32 0.97 -3.27
C ALA A 46 -12.77 1.41 -3.16
N GLU A 47 -13.27 1.48 -1.93
CA GLU A 47 -14.58 2.06 -1.65
C GLU A 47 -14.52 2.81 -0.32
N GLU A 48 -15.47 3.71 -0.15
CA GLU A 48 -15.70 4.41 1.10
C GLU A 48 -17.19 4.36 1.42
N GLU A 49 -17.49 4.02 2.66
CA GLU A 49 -18.85 4.00 3.17
C GLU A 49 -18.82 4.54 4.61
N SER A 50 -19.65 5.54 4.89
CA SER A 50 -19.75 6.17 6.21
C SER A 50 -18.39 6.64 6.78
N GLY A 51 -17.52 7.18 5.91
CA GLY A 51 -16.18 7.65 6.28
C GLY A 51 -15.13 6.55 6.51
N VAL A 52 -15.49 5.28 6.29
CA VAL A 52 -14.57 4.14 6.38
C VAL A 52 -14.09 3.77 4.99
N MET A 53 -12.79 3.86 4.76
CA MET A 53 -12.15 3.43 3.52
C MET A 53 -11.80 1.94 3.57
N ARG A 54 -12.09 1.23 2.48
CA ARG A 54 -11.77 -0.18 2.30
C ARG A 54 -11.02 -0.39 0.99
N ILE A 55 -10.03 -1.28 1.03
CA ILE A 55 -9.22 -1.67 -0.13
C ILE A 55 -9.38 -3.16 -0.33
N PHE A 56 -9.71 -3.56 -1.56
CA PHE A 56 -9.74 -4.95 -2.01
C PHE A 56 -8.65 -5.11 -3.07
N ALA A 57 -7.88 -6.19 -2.94
CA ALA A 57 -6.89 -6.57 -3.92
C ALA A 57 -6.57 -8.06 -3.80
N LYS A 58 -6.20 -8.67 -4.92
CA LYS A 58 -5.55 -9.97 -4.94
C LYS A 58 -4.07 -9.77 -5.25
N ILE A 59 -3.22 -10.41 -4.46
CA ILE A 59 -1.76 -10.28 -4.55
C ILE A 59 -1.18 -11.68 -4.75
N LYS A 60 -0.31 -11.82 -5.75
CA LYS A 60 0.44 -13.05 -5.96
C LYS A 60 1.58 -13.10 -4.95
N VAL A 61 1.50 -14.03 -4.01
CA VAL A 61 2.59 -14.30 -3.08
C VAL A 61 3.67 -15.09 -3.83
N PRO A 62 4.92 -14.58 -3.92
CA PRO A 62 6.03 -15.32 -4.50
C PRO A 62 6.22 -16.67 -3.79
N PRO A 63 6.58 -17.75 -4.52
CA PRO A 63 6.76 -19.07 -3.94
C PRO A 63 7.73 -19.09 -2.76
N GLU A 64 8.81 -18.31 -2.81
CA GLU A 64 9.77 -18.21 -1.70
C GLU A 64 9.14 -17.64 -0.42
N LEU A 65 8.29 -16.62 -0.52
CA LEU A 65 7.60 -16.02 0.63
C LEU A 65 6.45 -16.88 1.14
N ALA A 66 5.79 -17.62 0.22
CA ALA A 66 4.79 -18.60 0.60
C ALA A 66 5.43 -19.78 1.37
N ALA A 67 6.64 -20.18 0.99
CA ALA A 67 7.38 -21.25 1.66
C ALA A 67 7.84 -20.86 3.08
N THR A 68 8.23 -19.61 3.29
CA THR A 68 8.53 -19.11 4.64
C THR A 68 7.27 -18.93 5.47
N GLY A 69 6.11 -18.75 4.82
CA GLY A 69 4.84 -18.50 5.49
C GLY A 69 4.78 -17.07 6.05
N THR A 70 5.52 -16.13 5.47
CA THR A 70 5.73 -14.79 6.05
C THR A 70 5.60 -13.68 5.03
N LEU A 71 4.90 -12.60 5.37
CA LEU A 71 4.88 -11.36 4.60
C LEU A 71 5.09 -10.17 5.53
N ASN A 72 5.95 -9.23 5.14
CA ASN A 72 6.04 -7.95 5.83
C ASN A 72 4.92 -7.04 5.33
N GLN A 73 4.11 -6.54 6.26
CA GLN A 73 3.09 -5.55 5.95
C GLN A 73 3.43 -4.24 6.63
N VAL A 74 3.26 -3.16 5.88
CA VAL A 74 3.33 -1.80 6.40
C VAL A 74 1.96 -1.18 6.21
N TRP A 75 1.36 -0.70 7.30
CA TRP A 75 0.15 0.11 7.25
C TRP A 75 0.52 1.54 7.63
N GLN A 76 0.32 2.48 6.71
CA GLN A 76 0.53 3.90 6.95
C GLN A 76 -0.62 4.72 6.40
N VAL A 77 -0.96 5.78 7.11
CA VAL A 77 -1.88 6.81 6.66
C VAL A 77 -1.05 7.90 5.97
N GLY A 78 -1.34 8.18 4.71
CA GLY A 78 -0.72 9.28 3.97
C GLY A 78 -1.16 10.65 4.51
N SER A 79 -0.36 11.69 4.28
CA SER A 79 -0.63 13.04 4.79
C SER A 79 -1.77 13.74 4.03
N SER A 80 -1.68 13.80 2.71
CA SER A 80 -2.73 14.39 1.86
C SER A 80 -2.64 13.93 0.40
N VAL A 81 -3.67 14.26 -0.36
CA VAL A 81 -3.67 14.23 -1.83
C VAL A 81 -3.57 15.67 -2.29
N ASP A 82 -2.64 15.97 -3.19
CA ASP A 82 -2.53 17.28 -3.82
C ASP A 82 -3.81 17.57 -4.60
N ALA A 83 -4.52 18.63 -4.23
CA ALA A 83 -5.84 18.94 -4.79
C ALA A 83 -5.78 19.36 -6.27
N ALA A 84 -4.64 19.87 -6.75
CA ALA A 84 -4.48 20.33 -8.12
C ALA A 84 -4.05 19.18 -9.06
N LYS A 85 -3.19 18.27 -8.58
CA LYS A 85 -2.60 17.19 -9.38
C LYS A 85 -3.26 15.83 -9.16
N GLY A 86 -3.97 15.63 -8.04
CA GLY A 86 -4.50 14.31 -7.66
C GLY A 86 -3.42 13.30 -7.29
N GLU A 87 -2.25 13.80 -6.88
CA GLU A 87 -1.08 12.98 -6.54
C GLU A 87 -0.92 12.88 -5.03
N LEU A 88 -0.36 11.76 -4.56
CA LEU A 88 -0.06 11.58 -3.15
C LEU A 88 1.07 12.50 -2.73
N THR A 89 0.92 13.15 -1.58
CA THR A 89 2.00 13.93 -0.97
C THR A 89 2.76 13.08 0.05
N ILE A 90 3.96 13.53 0.40
CA ILE A 90 4.81 12.85 1.38
C ILE A 90 4.30 13.14 2.79
N HIS A 91 4.30 12.11 3.64
CA HIS A 91 4.04 12.26 5.06
C HIS A 91 5.33 12.56 5.84
N GLU A 92 5.19 13.05 7.07
CA GLU A 92 6.35 13.33 7.93
C GLU A 92 7.19 12.06 8.19
N MET A 93 8.52 12.18 8.15
CA MET A 93 9.45 11.05 8.36
C MET A 93 9.90 10.91 9.83
N GLY A 94 9.02 11.22 10.78
CA GLY A 94 9.26 11.10 12.21
C GLY A 94 9.31 9.66 12.71
N ALA A 95 9.81 9.46 13.94
CA ALA A 95 10.01 8.14 14.55
C ALA A 95 8.77 7.21 14.51
N PRO A 96 7.52 7.68 14.70
CA PRO A 96 6.34 6.82 14.59
C PRO A 96 6.19 6.19 13.19
N ASN A 97 6.38 6.99 12.13
CA ASN A 97 6.27 6.52 10.76
C ASN A 97 7.45 5.63 10.36
N LEU A 98 8.64 5.88 10.90
CA LEU A 98 9.80 4.99 10.69
C LEU A 98 9.60 3.61 11.33
N LYS A 99 8.76 3.50 12.35
CA LYS A 99 8.50 2.28 13.12
C LYS A 99 7.19 1.57 12.72
N SER A 100 6.36 2.13 11.84
CA SER A 100 5.11 1.50 11.39
C SER A 100 5.39 0.34 10.43
N LYS A 101 5.78 -0.79 10.97
CA LYS A 101 6.05 -2.03 10.23
C LYS A 101 5.59 -3.20 11.07
N GLY A 102 4.98 -4.17 10.42
CA GLY A 102 4.45 -5.38 11.05
C GLY A 102 4.84 -6.62 10.27
N TYR A 103 4.79 -7.74 10.96
CA TYR A 103 5.00 -9.06 10.38
C TYR A 103 3.66 -9.78 10.32
N PHE A 104 3.36 -10.39 9.18
CA PHE A 104 2.19 -11.22 8.97
C PHE A 104 2.63 -12.67 8.71
N GLY A 105 2.11 -13.61 9.51
CA GLY A 105 2.31 -15.05 9.32
C GLY A 105 1.12 -15.67 8.60
N PHE A 106 1.36 -16.49 7.58
CA PHE A 106 0.34 -17.29 6.95
C PHE A 106 0.07 -18.55 7.79
N GLU A 107 -1.14 -18.68 8.32
CA GLU A 107 -1.60 -19.94 8.88
C GLU A 107 -2.13 -20.83 7.76
N ARG A 108 -1.48 -21.98 7.52
CA ARG A 108 -2.06 -23.02 6.69
C ARG A 108 -3.25 -23.61 7.43
N ARG A 109 -4.46 -23.52 6.86
CA ARG A 109 -5.59 -24.31 7.35
C ARG A 109 -5.16 -25.78 7.33
N LYS A 110 -5.13 -26.41 8.50
CA LYS A 110 -5.02 -27.87 8.58
C LYS A 110 -6.34 -28.41 8.03
N ASN A 111 -6.26 -29.11 6.89
CA ASN A 111 -7.41 -29.86 6.40
C ASN A 111 -7.77 -30.92 7.46
N CYS A 112 -9.05 -30.98 7.86
CA CYS A 112 -9.63 -32.17 8.49
C CYS A 112 -9.75 -33.28 7.45
#